data_AF-A0A3B6B8G5-F1
#
_entry.id   AF-A0A3B6B8G5-F1
#
_cell.length_a   1.000
_cell.length_b   1.000
_cell.length_c   1.000
_cell.angle_alpha   90.00
_cell.angle_beta   90.00
_cell.angle_gamma   90.00
#
_symmetry.space_group_name_H-M   'P 1'
#
loop_
_entity.id
_entity.type
_entity.pdbx_description
1 polymer ?
#
loop_
_entity_poly.entity_id
_entity_poly.type
_entity_poly.pdbx_seq_one_letter_code
_entity_poly.pdbx_strand_id
1 'polypeptide(L)'
;MRWLATRIVEHLAGDLNLAHFPGALECISSLLDHKALHLPFIPGQREDGEGIDKDLLLPGLRILENLAHDTHNCTLIYNSKGLLSKIVAPVSSNELVEDIKSSAAWTKVADGSLKLVSRLMGSSGSTGQNMCRLIANNSNAVKNLEVVLDMDMNNNSGIIELHMQALEVLTQLALHDPTNTSVTTREKLIERALHIFLTADWMEDYLKDEKKKISKPTTSQQNTLPRLSTGTWMDNHIKKAREKRAKQARETRVEKKMKEVQETASRLKEKAGEALAMLSSDSEAIKSFTGCDDDIYRLTELLDCNIKTIQCKISTTDTVEIDINTGCRISAGAILKNLSNYVKAPTLRKVFEQLLPVEQDEPFTSWTPNKQCGDRSLQAELLSFVAAIRANNNLNLAGILLSQTPAPDTLEDFVMRLKKMVEDNMYATPACLAIQKLTCELVIEFIKDDRNIEMIDRHNIVATLLEASEVMGCLESRMLFAGVDRDCHGVPLKPLSSVLSKNAEDLLAQRKQALGIKLSTLCLPVHQYRDCCITKYLCMLKTLERVLNS
;
A
#
# COMPACT_ATOMS: atom_id res chain seq x y z
N MET A 1 -5.18 -39.87 5.52
CA MET A 1 -6.41 -39.04 5.63
C MET A 1 -6.13 -37.64 6.17
N ARG A 2 -5.55 -37.47 7.38
CA ARG A 2 -5.34 -36.15 8.02
C ARG A 2 -4.68 -35.09 7.11
N TRP A 3 -3.54 -35.39 6.49
CA TRP A 3 -2.86 -34.45 5.58
C TRP A 3 -3.69 -34.04 4.36
N LEU A 4 -4.42 -34.98 3.74
CA LEU A 4 -5.28 -34.67 2.59
C LEU A 4 -6.45 -33.78 3.02
N ALA A 5 -7.06 -34.07 4.17
CA ALA A 5 -8.12 -33.23 4.73
C ALA A 5 -7.61 -31.82 5.03
N THR A 6 -6.42 -31.68 5.62
CA THR A 6 -5.76 -30.38 5.86
C THR A 6 -5.59 -29.60 4.55
N ARG A 7 -5.09 -30.23 3.48
CA ARG A 7 -4.92 -29.56 2.19
C ARG A 7 -6.25 -29.11 1.57
N ILE A 8 -7.33 -29.87 1.75
CA ILE A 8 -8.66 -29.48 1.30
C ILE A 8 -9.14 -28.26 2.08
N VAL A 9 -9.05 -28.31 3.42
CA VAL A 9 -9.47 -27.19 4.29
C VAL A 9 -8.66 -25.93 4.01
N GLU A 10 -7.36 -26.03 3.76
CA GLU A 10 -6.49 -24.90 3.40
C GLU A 10 -7.01 -24.12 2.19
N HIS A 11 -7.55 -24.81 1.17
CA HIS A 11 -8.11 -24.15 -0.02
C HIS A 11 -9.48 -23.52 0.23
N LEU A 12 -10.25 -24.04 1.18
CA LEU A 12 -11.61 -23.55 1.48
C LEU A 12 -11.60 -22.46 2.56
N ALA A 13 -10.56 -22.41 3.39
CA ALA A 13 -10.49 -21.62 4.61
C ALA A 13 -10.84 -20.13 4.44
N GLY A 14 -10.48 -19.52 3.31
CA GLY A 14 -10.77 -18.10 3.05
C GLY A 14 -12.26 -17.78 2.94
N ASP A 15 -13.10 -18.78 2.63
CA ASP A 15 -14.54 -18.63 2.44
C ASP A 15 -15.36 -19.15 3.64
N LEU A 16 -14.70 -19.60 4.71
CA LEU A 16 -15.37 -20.21 5.86
C LEU A 16 -15.65 -19.18 6.96
N ASN A 17 -16.86 -19.23 7.49
CA ASN A 17 -17.21 -18.58 8.76
C ASN A 17 -17.16 -19.62 9.89
N LEU A 18 -16.23 -19.45 10.83
CA LEU A 18 -16.00 -20.39 11.94
C LEU A 18 -17.22 -20.56 12.86
N ALA A 19 -18.13 -19.58 12.90
CA ALA A 19 -19.36 -19.68 13.70
C ALA A 19 -20.24 -20.89 13.28
N HIS A 20 -20.11 -21.36 12.04
CA HIS A 20 -20.86 -22.53 11.54
C HIS A 20 -20.17 -23.88 11.81
N PHE A 21 -18.94 -23.87 12.32
CA PHE A 21 -18.11 -25.08 12.46
C PHE A 21 -17.55 -25.20 13.88
N PRO A 22 -18.39 -25.52 14.89
CA PRO A 22 -17.91 -25.76 16.25
C PRO A 22 -16.91 -26.93 16.26
N GLY A 23 -15.82 -26.81 17.01
CA GLY A 23 -14.75 -27.82 17.04
C GLY A 23 -13.66 -27.62 15.97
N ALA A 24 -13.84 -26.71 15.01
CA ALA A 24 -12.88 -26.50 13.92
C ALA A 24 -11.54 -25.97 14.42
N LEU A 25 -11.55 -25.03 15.36
CA LEU A 25 -10.31 -24.45 15.91
C LEU A 25 -9.52 -25.46 16.74
N GLU A 26 -10.18 -26.39 17.42
CA GLU A 26 -9.54 -27.51 18.13
C GLU A 26 -8.87 -28.46 17.13
N CYS A 27 -9.55 -28.78 16.03
CA CYS A 27 -9.00 -29.58 14.95
C CYS A 27 -7.76 -28.91 14.33
N ILE A 28 -7.82 -27.60 14.06
CA ILE A 28 -6.71 -26.84 13.48
C ILE A 28 -5.56 -26.70 14.50
N SER A 29 -5.87 -26.41 15.77
CA SER A 29 -4.93 -26.34 16.89
C SER A 29 -4.11 -27.63 17.04
N SER A 30 -4.74 -28.79 16.78
CA SER A 30 -4.08 -30.09 16.82
C SER A 30 -3.02 -30.30 15.71
N LEU A 31 -3.07 -29.49 14.64
CA LEU A 31 -2.05 -29.49 13.58
C LEU A 31 -0.77 -28.76 14.01
N LEU A 32 -0.88 -27.89 15.03
CA LEU A 32 0.21 -27.08 15.56
C LEU A 32 0.88 -27.72 16.79
N ASP A 33 0.42 -28.88 17.25
CA ASP A 33 0.90 -29.58 18.48
C ASP A 33 2.28 -30.27 18.35
N HIS A 34 3.09 -29.89 17.37
CA HIS A 34 4.34 -30.60 17.13
C HIS A 34 5.38 -30.31 18.24
N LYS A 35 5.97 -31.38 18.80
CA LYS A 35 7.20 -31.34 19.65
C LYS A 35 8.40 -30.62 19.01
N ALA A 36 8.27 -30.21 17.74
CA ALA A 36 9.26 -29.44 17.00
C ALA A 36 9.47 -28.03 17.56
N LEU A 37 8.52 -27.46 18.30
CA LEU A 37 8.70 -26.16 18.98
C LEU A 37 9.69 -26.22 20.18
N HIS A 38 10.30 -27.39 20.46
CA HIS A 38 11.20 -27.62 21.59
C HIS A 38 12.39 -28.57 21.30
N LEU A 39 12.74 -28.85 20.03
CA LEU A 39 13.91 -29.67 19.70
C LEU A 39 14.68 -29.12 18.48
N PRO A 40 16.04 -29.21 18.50
CA PRO A 40 16.85 -28.83 17.35
C PRO A 40 16.50 -29.71 16.16
N PHE A 41 16.13 -29.07 15.06
CA PHE A 41 15.89 -29.72 13.78
C PHE A 41 17.20 -30.34 13.27
N ILE A 42 17.29 -31.68 13.23
CA ILE A 42 18.43 -32.39 12.62
C ILE A 42 18.09 -32.65 11.13
N PRO A 43 18.73 -31.97 10.16
CA PRO A 43 18.58 -32.31 8.76
C PRO A 43 19.50 -33.49 8.44
N GLY A 44 18.90 -34.61 8.04
CA GLY A 44 19.63 -35.72 7.42
C GLY A 44 19.75 -36.96 8.29
N GLN A 45 18.73 -37.83 8.21
CA GLN A 45 18.89 -39.27 7.98
C GLN A 45 17.50 -39.89 7.89
N ARG A 46 17.10 -40.30 6.68
CA ARG A 46 16.29 -41.52 6.44
C ARG A 46 16.74 -42.09 5.10
N GLU A 47 17.66 -43.05 5.18
CA GLU A 47 18.10 -43.88 4.07
C GLU A 47 17.07 -44.97 3.80
N ASP A 48 15.93 -44.59 3.26
CA ASP A 48 14.92 -45.52 2.76
C ASP A 48 13.82 -44.71 2.08
N GLY A 49 13.87 -44.71 0.75
CA GLY A 49 12.89 -44.04 -0.09
C GLY A 49 11.50 -44.63 0.09
N GLU A 50 10.70 -44.05 0.97
CA GLU A 50 9.25 -43.83 0.87
C GLU A 50 8.74 -43.18 2.17
N GLY A 51 8.64 -41.86 2.17
CA GLY A 51 8.08 -41.12 3.30
C GLY A 51 8.07 -39.63 3.04
N ILE A 52 7.03 -39.14 2.36
CA ILE A 52 6.76 -37.70 2.29
C ILE A 52 6.54 -37.24 3.73
N ASP A 53 7.47 -36.46 4.27
CA ASP A 53 7.34 -35.83 5.57
C ASP A 53 6.10 -34.92 5.54
N LYS A 54 5.00 -35.39 6.16
CA LYS A 54 3.71 -34.72 6.17
C LYS A 54 3.68 -33.74 7.33
N ASP A 55 4.56 -32.74 7.29
CA ASP A 55 4.50 -31.63 8.24
C ASP A 55 3.13 -30.93 8.10
N LEU A 56 2.40 -30.89 9.20
CA LEU A 56 1.06 -30.30 9.30
C LEU A 56 1.10 -28.89 9.91
N LEU A 57 2.24 -28.46 10.44
CA LEU A 57 2.40 -27.17 11.11
C LEU A 57 2.16 -26.02 10.14
N LEU A 58 2.90 -26.01 9.03
CA LEU A 58 2.79 -24.95 8.01
C LEU A 58 1.39 -24.90 7.36
N PRO A 59 0.77 -26.03 6.91
CA PRO A 59 -0.63 -26.02 6.47
C PRO A 59 -1.62 -25.55 7.55
N GLY A 60 -1.38 -25.89 8.82
CA GLY A 60 -2.20 -25.42 9.94
C GLY A 60 -2.15 -23.91 10.11
N LEU A 61 -0.96 -23.30 10.03
CA LEU A 61 -0.78 -21.84 10.07
C LEU A 61 -1.49 -21.16 8.89
N ARG A 62 -1.37 -21.71 7.68
CA ARG A 62 -2.04 -21.17 6.48
C ARG A 62 -3.56 -21.23 6.56
N ILE A 63 -4.12 -22.30 7.13
CA ILE A 63 -5.57 -22.38 7.37
C ILE A 63 -6.00 -21.23 8.27
N LEU A 64 -5.29 -20.99 9.38
CA LEU A 64 -5.61 -19.89 10.30
C LEU A 64 -5.43 -18.52 9.65
N GLU A 65 -4.37 -18.31 8.88
CA GLU A 65 -4.15 -17.08 8.11
C GLU A 65 -5.30 -16.82 7.13
N ASN A 66 -5.73 -17.84 6.38
CA ASN A 66 -6.85 -17.73 5.46
C ASN A 66 -8.16 -17.41 6.18
N LEU A 67 -8.44 -18.06 7.31
CA LEU A 67 -9.61 -17.78 8.15
C LEU A 67 -9.60 -16.35 8.71
N ALA A 68 -8.41 -15.83 9.06
CA ALA A 68 -8.22 -14.50 9.63
C ALA A 68 -8.41 -13.35 8.61
N HIS A 69 -8.81 -13.64 7.37
CA HIS A 69 -9.29 -12.60 6.45
C HIS A 69 -10.67 -12.06 6.87
N ASP A 70 -11.43 -12.81 7.66
CA ASP A 70 -12.68 -12.37 8.25
C ASP A 70 -12.47 -11.87 9.70
N THR A 71 -12.96 -10.66 10.00
CA THR A 71 -12.77 -10.01 11.30
C THR A 71 -13.45 -10.76 12.45
N HIS A 72 -14.58 -11.43 12.19
CA HIS A 72 -15.25 -12.24 13.20
C HIS A 72 -14.43 -13.50 13.52
N ASN A 73 -13.89 -14.16 12.49
CA ASN A 73 -12.97 -15.27 12.65
C ASN A 73 -11.71 -14.88 13.44
N CYS A 74 -11.13 -13.69 13.23
CA CYS A 74 -10.00 -13.18 14.03
C CYS A 74 -10.32 -13.21 15.53
N THR A 75 -11.52 -12.76 15.90
CA THR A 75 -11.97 -12.73 17.29
C THR A 75 -12.13 -14.15 17.86
N LEU A 76 -12.65 -15.10 17.07
CA LEU A 76 -12.77 -16.50 17.47
C LEU A 76 -11.39 -17.17 17.63
N ILE A 77 -10.45 -16.92 16.70
CA ILE A 77 -9.08 -17.42 16.78
C ILE A 77 -8.38 -16.88 18.02
N TYR A 78 -8.50 -15.56 18.27
CA TYR A 78 -7.88 -14.91 19.42
C TYR A 78 -8.39 -15.48 20.75
N ASN A 79 -9.70 -15.72 20.86
CA ASN A 79 -10.31 -16.23 22.10
C ASN A 79 -10.13 -17.75 22.29
N SER A 80 -9.55 -18.47 21.32
CA SER A 80 -9.37 -19.91 21.40
C SER A 80 -8.27 -20.30 22.38
N LYS A 81 -8.62 -21.11 23.39
CA LYS A 81 -7.74 -21.47 24.49
C LYS A 81 -6.49 -22.22 24.01
N GLY A 82 -5.31 -21.69 24.33
CA GLY A 82 -4.01 -22.31 24.02
C GLY A 82 -3.61 -22.26 22.54
N LEU A 83 -4.45 -21.72 21.66
CA LEU A 83 -4.13 -21.58 20.24
C LEU A 83 -3.13 -20.43 20.02
N LEU A 84 -3.34 -19.28 20.66
CA LEU A 84 -2.45 -18.12 20.55
C LEU A 84 -1.00 -18.43 20.92
N SER A 85 -0.77 -19.20 21.98
CA SER A 85 0.59 -19.60 22.37
C SER A 85 1.28 -20.44 21.30
N LYS A 86 0.53 -21.27 20.56
CA LYS A 86 1.08 -22.07 19.44
C LYS A 86 1.35 -21.21 18.21
N ILE A 87 0.49 -20.22 17.94
CA ILE A 87 0.67 -19.25 16.85
C ILE A 87 1.94 -18.43 17.08
N VAL A 88 2.17 -17.97 18.32
CA VAL A 88 3.25 -17.04 18.68
C VAL A 88 4.57 -17.75 19.04
N ALA A 89 4.52 -19.05 19.36
CA ALA A 89 5.71 -19.82 19.74
C ALA A 89 6.86 -19.77 18.72
N PRO A 90 6.64 -19.95 17.39
CA PRO A 90 7.72 -19.90 16.41
C PRO A 90 8.54 -18.61 16.47
N VAL A 91 7.87 -17.47 16.70
CA VAL A 91 8.50 -16.15 16.67
C VAL A 91 9.04 -15.71 18.04
N SER A 92 8.62 -16.39 19.11
CA SER A 92 9.07 -16.14 20.48
C SER A 92 10.18 -17.08 20.96
N SER A 93 10.55 -18.06 20.14
CA SER A 93 11.60 -19.03 20.48
C SER A 93 12.96 -18.35 20.60
N ASN A 94 13.75 -18.71 21.61
CA ASN A 94 15.13 -18.24 21.74
C ASN A 94 16.04 -18.78 20.62
N GLU A 95 15.63 -19.88 19.98
CA GLU A 95 16.38 -20.56 18.91
C GLU A 95 16.01 -20.04 17.51
N LEU A 96 15.03 -19.13 17.40
CA LEU A 96 14.48 -18.68 16.11
C LEU A 96 15.57 -18.29 15.10
N VAL A 97 16.57 -17.52 15.53
CA VAL A 97 17.65 -17.04 14.66
C VAL A 97 18.49 -18.18 14.11
N GLU A 98 18.79 -19.19 14.94
CA GLU A 98 19.56 -20.37 14.55
C GLU A 98 18.72 -21.29 13.64
N ASP A 99 17.42 -21.44 13.95
CA ASP A 99 16.48 -22.22 13.16
C ASP A 99 16.26 -21.65 11.75
N ILE A 100 16.09 -20.32 11.62
CA ILE A 100 15.97 -19.65 10.32
C ILE A 100 17.24 -19.82 9.49
N LYS A 101 18.41 -19.68 10.11
CA LYS A 101 19.71 -19.81 9.42
C LYS A 101 19.98 -21.24 8.97
N SER A 102 19.55 -22.22 9.75
CA SER A 102 19.82 -23.64 9.48
C SER A 102 18.75 -24.33 8.61
N SER A 103 17.52 -23.81 8.56
CA SER A 103 16.38 -24.48 7.92
C SER A 103 15.43 -23.55 7.19
N ALA A 104 15.36 -23.73 5.86
CA ALA A 104 14.36 -23.07 5.01
C ALA A 104 12.91 -23.47 5.35
N ALA A 105 12.70 -24.59 6.04
CA ALA A 105 11.37 -24.98 6.53
C ALA A 105 10.94 -24.09 7.70
N TRP A 106 11.85 -23.83 8.65
CA TRP A 106 11.61 -22.93 9.78
C TRP A 106 11.39 -21.49 9.35
N THR A 107 12.10 -21.01 8.32
CA THR A 107 11.82 -19.69 7.73
C THR A 107 10.36 -19.56 7.30
N LYS A 108 9.77 -20.61 6.70
CA LYS A 108 8.35 -20.62 6.28
C LYS A 108 7.38 -20.72 7.45
N VAL A 109 7.75 -21.42 8.52
CA VAL A 109 6.94 -21.51 9.74
C VAL A 109 6.90 -20.15 10.45
N ALA A 110 8.05 -19.49 10.58
CA ALA A 110 8.13 -18.14 11.13
C ALA A 110 7.36 -17.13 10.26
N ASP A 111 7.51 -17.19 8.94
CA ASP A 111 6.75 -16.36 7.99
C ASP A 111 5.23 -16.55 8.15
N GLY A 112 4.74 -17.80 8.13
CA GLY A 112 3.32 -18.10 8.30
C GLY A 112 2.77 -17.69 9.68
N SER A 113 3.58 -17.82 10.73
CA SER A 113 3.25 -17.32 12.07
C SER A 113 3.12 -15.79 12.09
N LEU A 114 4.09 -15.06 11.53
CA LEU A 114 4.05 -13.60 11.50
C LEU A 114 2.94 -13.03 10.63
N LYS A 115 2.64 -13.66 9.49
CA LYS A 115 1.48 -13.30 8.65
C LYS A 115 0.19 -13.35 9.46
N LEU A 116 -0.04 -14.45 10.17
CA LEU A 116 -1.21 -14.60 11.04
C LEU A 116 -1.19 -13.60 12.21
N VAL A 117 -0.05 -13.39 12.84
CA VAL A 117 0.10 -12.41 13.94
C VAL A 117 -0.25 -11.01 13.43
N SER A 118 0.33 -10.57 12.31
CA SER A 118 0.05 -9.29 11.68
C SER A 118 -1.45 -9.13 11.37
N ARG A 119 -2.08 -10.17 10.79
CA ARG A 119 -3.52 -10.17 10.50
C ARG A 119 -4.38 -10.00 11.75
N LEU A 120 -4.05 -10.70 12.84
CA LEU A 120 -4.77 -10.59 14.10
C LEU A 120 -4.57 -9.20 14.74
N MET A 121 -3.37 -8.63 14.67
CA MET A 121 -3.07 -7.28 15.15
C MET A 121 -3.82 -6.20 14.37
N GLY A 122 -3.96 -6.37 13.05
CA GLY A 122 -4.72 -5.49 12.17
C GLY A 122 -6.25 -5.63 12.30
N SER A 123 -6.76 -6.56 13.11
CA SER A 123 -8.21 -6.70 13.35
C SER A 123 -8.76 -5.46 14.05
N SER A 124 -9.92 -4.97 13.60
CA SER A 124 -10.60 -3.85 14.27
C SER A 124 -11.06 -4.22 15.69
N GLY A 125 -11.25 -3.19 16.52
CA GLY A 125 -11.76 -3.34 17.89
C GLY A 125 -10.73 -3.87 18.89
N SER A 126 -11.20 -4.50 19.97
CA SER A 126 -10.35 -4.96 21.07
C SER A 126 -9.42 -6.11 20.70
N THR A 127 -9.78 -6.93 19.69
CA THR A 127 -8.97 -8.08 19.26
C THR A 127 -7.59 -7.64 18.79
N GLY A 128 -7.51 -6.67 17.87
CA GLY A 128 -6.24 -6.14 17.39
C GLY A 128 -5.43 -5.47 18.50
N GLN A 129 -6.07 -4.61 19.30
CA GLN A 129 -5.41 -3.95 20.44
C GLN A 129 -4.84 -4.95 21.45
N ASN A 130 -5.59 -6.00 21.78
CA ASN A 130 -5.13 -7.01 22.72
C ASN A 130 -4.01 -7.87 22.11
N MET A 131 -4.04 -8.13 20.80
CA MET A 131 -2.96 -8.84 20.10
C MET A 131 -1.67 -8.01 20.06
N CYS A 132 -1.76 -6.70 19.76
CA CYS A 132 -0.61 -5.79 19.83
C CYS A 132 0.01 -5.78 21.23
N ARG A 133 -0.82 -5.67 22.28
CA ARG A 133 -0.35 -5.76 23.68
C ARG A 133 0.30 -7.10 24.02
N LEU A 134 -0.23 -8.21 23.49
CA LEU A 134 0.35 -9.54 23.70
C LEU A 134 1.77 -9.64 23.13
N ILE A 135 1.97 -9.16 21.90
CA ILE A 135 3.29 -9.18 21.26
C ILE A 135 4.24 -8.16 21.90
N ALA A 136 3.78 -6.94 22.18
CA ALA A 136 4.59 -5.91 22.86
C ALA A 136 5.14 -6.39 24.21
N ASN A 137 4.34 -7.14 24.98
CA ASN A 137 4.74 -7.69 26.28
C ASN A 137 5.61 -8.95 26.18
N ASN A 138 5.82 -9.49 24.98
CA ASN A 138 6.67 -10.65 24.76
C ASN A 138 8.07 -10.20 24.34
N SER A 139 8.95 -9.98 25.32
CA SER A 139 10.31 -9.48 25.08
C SER A 139 11.11 -10.34 24.10
N ASN A 140 10.89 -11.66 24.07
CA ASN A 140 11.59 -12.54 23.14
C ASN A 140 11.11 -12.32 21.71
N ALA A 141 9.78 -12.24 21.51
CA ALA A 141 9.23 -11.95 20.18
C ALA A 141 9.75 -10.61 19.64
N VAL A 142 9.68 -9.53 20.42
CA VAL A 142 10.16 -8.21 19.97
C VAL A 142 11.64 -8.23 19.62
N LYS A 143 12.50 -8.77 20.51
CA LYS A 143 13.95 -8.88 20.25
C LYS A 143 14.26 -9.75 19.02
N ASN A 144 13.52 -10.84 18.85
CA ASN A 144 13.67 -11.71 17.69
C ASN A 144 13.32 -10.99 16.39
N LEU A 145 12.25 -10.20 16.38
CA LEU A 145 11.88 -9.39 15.22
C LEU A 145 12.94 -8.34 14.90
N GLU A 146 13.51 -7.68 15.91
CA GLU A 146 14.64 -6.76 15.73
C GLU A 146 15.86 -7.47 15.12
N VAL A 147 16.22 -8.67 15.63
CA VAL A 147 17.33 -9.45 15.07
C VAL A 147 17.04 -9.91 13.64
N VAL A 148 15.78 -10.25 13.31
CA VAL A 148 15.37 -10.55 11.94
C VAL A 148 15.61 -9.36 11.02
N LEU A 149 15.31 -8.12 11.46
CA LEU A 149 15.61 -6.92 10.66
C LEU A 149 17.12 -6.67 10.50
N ASP A 150 17.95 -7.16 11.42
CA ASP A 150 19.42 -7.05 11.35
C ASP A 150 20.07 -8.18 10.52
N MET A 151 19.29 -9.17 10.04
CA MET A 151 19.84 -10.26 9.23
C MET A 151 20.31 -9.77 7.86
N ASP A 152 21.27 -10.51 7.28
CA ASP A 152 21.71 -10.25 5.93
C ASP A 152 20.62 -10.64 4.91
N MET A 153 20.32 -9.73 3.99
CA MET A 153 19.33 -9.92 2.92
C MET A 153 19.88 -10.74 1.74
N ASN A 154 21.20 -11.00 1.71
CA ASN A 154 21.85 -11.62 0.57
C ASN A 154 21.40 -13.07 0.34
N ASN A 155 21.14 -13.41 -0.94
CA ASN A 155 21.01 -14.77 -1.47
C ASN A 155 19.98 -15.70 -0.80
N ASN A 156 19.01 -15.17 -0.05
CA ASN A 156 17.92 -15.97 0.53
C ASN A 156 16.60 -15.19 0.50
N SER A 157 15.78 -15.44 -0.51
CA SER A 157 14.48 -14.76 -0.66
C SER A 157 13.52 -15.00 0.50
N GLY A 158 13.64 -16.13 1.21
CA GLY A 158 12.81 -16.43 2.38
C GLY A 158 13.13 -15.52 3.56
N ILE A 159 14.40 -15.10 3.70
CA ILE A 159 14.79 -14.12 4.71
C ILE A 159 14.23 -12.74 4.36
N ILE A 160 14.25 -12.35 3.08
CA ILE A 160 13.68 -11.07 2.61
C ILE A 160 12.17 -11.02 2.88
N GLU A 161 11.43 -12.09 2.59
CA GLU A 161 10.00 -12.19 2.92
C GLU A 161 9.76 -12.05 4.42
N LEU A 162 10.63 -12.66 5.24
CA LEU A 162 10.53 -12.59 6.70
C LEU A 162 10.84 -11.19 7.25
N HIS A 163 11.80 -10.46 6.66
CA HIS A 163 12.05 -9.05 7.00
C HIS A 163 10.78 -8.22 6.83
N MET A 164 10.04 -8.45 5.76
CA MET A 164 8.79 -7.73 5.51
C MET A 164 7.69 -8.09 6.51
N GLN A 165 7.60 -9.35 6.94
CA GLN A 165 6.67 -9.70 8.02
C GLN A 165 7.06 -9.07 9.36
N ALA A 166 8.37 -9.03 9.67
CA ALA A 166 8.87 -8.38 10.86
C ALA A 166 8.62 -6.86 10.83
N LEU A 167 8.83 -6.23 9.67
CA LEU A 167 8.55 -4.81 9.43
C LEU A 167 7.08 -4.48 9.70
N GLU A 168 6.16 -5.31 9.17
CA GLU A 168 4.71 -5.11 9.31
C GLU A 168 4.27 -5.20 10.78
N VAL A 169 4.75 -6.21 11.51
CA VAL A 169 4.45 -6.38 12.94
C VAL A 169 5.04 -5.24 13.78
N LEU A 170 6.32 -4.92 13.60
CA LEU A 170 6.98 -3.86 14.37
C LEU A 170 6.40 -2.48 14.09
N THR A 171 5.97 -2.21 12.86
CA THR A 171 5.25 -0.97 12.52
C THR A 171 3.92 -0.88 13.27
N GLN A 172 3.13 -1.95 13.31
CA GLN A 172 1.88 -1.96 14.07
C GLN A 172 2.10 -1.79 15.58
N LEU A 173 3.19 -2.33 16.14
CA LEU A 173 3.56 -2.09 17.54
C LEU A 173 3.94 -0.63 17.79
N ALA A 174 4.78 -0.06 16.91
CA ALA A 174 5.21 1.32 17.00
C ALA A 174 4.04 2.31 16.93
N LEU A 175 2.98 1.97 16.20
CA LEU A 175 1.77 2.81 16.11
C LEU A 175 0.77 2.56 17.24
N HIS A 176 0.74 1.37 17.83
CA HIS A 176 -0.16 1.05 18.93
C HIS A 176 0.27 1.74 20.24
N ASP A 177 1.57 1.76 20.54
CA ASP A 177 2.13 2.50 21.67
C ASP A 177 3.51 3.09 21.29
N PRO A 178 3.51 4.28 20.65
CA PRO A 178 4.74 4.92 20.19
C PRO A 178 5.72 5.25 21.33
N THR A 179 5.20 5.50 22.53
CA THR A 179 6.01 5.90 23.69
C THR A 179 6.74 4.72 24.33
N ASN A 180 6.17 3.51 24.22
CA ASN A 180 6.75 2.29 24.76
C ASN A 180 7.74 1.63 23.79
N THR A 181 7.73 2.04 22.52
CA THR A 181 8.70 1.54 21.52
C THR A 181 10.02 2.29 21.65
N SER A 182 11.10 1.56 21.89
CA SER A 182 12.43 2.17 22.10
C SER A 182 12.88 2.96 20.86
N VAL A 183 13.62 4.06 21.08
CA VAL A 183 14.18 4.88 20.00
C VAL A 183 15.02 4.02 19.06
N THR A 184 15.86 3.14 19.60
CA THR A 184 16.70 2.21 18.82
C THR A 184 15.87 1.26 17.96
N THR A 185 14.76 0.73 18.47
CA THR A 185 13.85 -0.12 17.69
C THR A 185 13.26 0.66 16.52
N ARG A 186 12.85 1.92 16.74
CA ARG A 186 12.30 2.80 15.69
C ARG A 186 13.32 3.17 14.63
N GLU A 187 14.55 3.49 15.04
CA GLU A 187 15.64 3.80 14.12
C GLU A 187 15.96 2.62 13.21
N LYS A 188 16.13 1.42 13.78
CA LYS A 188 16.34 0.18 12.99
C LYS A 188 15.19 -0.11 12.03
N LEU A 189 13.96 0.09 12.49
CA LEU A 189 12.76 -0.10 11.68
C LEU A 189 12.75 0.85 10.48
N ILE A 190 13.02 2.14 10.70
CA ILE A 190 13.07 3.15 9.65
C ILE A 190 14.22 2.90 8.69
N GLU A 191 15.43 2.59 9.19
CA GLU A 191 16.59 2.27 8.37
C GLU A 191 16.31 1.09 7.43
N ARG A 192 15.75 0.00 7.97
CA ARG A 192 15.43 -1.18 7.17
C ARG A 192 14.30 -0.90 6.17
N ALA A 193 13.27 -0.16 6.55
CA ALA A 193 12.18 0.19 5.65
C ALA A 193 12.66 1.12 4.52
N LEU A 194 13.53 2.09 4.82
CA LEU A 194 14.17 2.96 3.81
C LEU A 194 15.04 2.15 2.85
N HIS A 195 15.84 1.19 3.35
CA HIS A 195 16.62 0.30 2.50
C HIS A 195 15.71 -0.46 1.53
N ILE A 196 14.69 -1.16 2.02
CA ILE A 196 13.77 -1.92 1.15
C ILE A 196 13.03 -1.01 0.17
N PHE A 197 12.58 0.16 0.63
CA PHE A 197 11.76 1.05 -0.18
C PHE A 197 12.55 1.85 -1.22
N LEU A 198 13.80 2.28 -0.93
CA LEU A 198 14.55 3.18 -1.80
C LEU A 198 15.64 2.49 -2.63
N THR A 199 16.08 1.28 -2.29
CA THR A 199 17.14 0.58 -3.03
C THR A 199 16.61 -0.54 -3.92
N ALA A 200 17.48 -1.07 -4.79
CA ALA A 200 17.18 -2.16 -5.72
C ALA A 200 18.10 -3.39 -5.57
N ASP A 201 19.16 -3.29 -4.76
CA ASP A 201 20.12 -4.36 -4.49
C ASP A 201 19.45 -5.62 -3.95
N TRP A 202 18.57 -5.47 -2.95
CA TRP A 202 17.84 -6.61 -2.39
C TRP A 202 16.93 -7.30 -3.42
N MET A 203 16.35 -6.53 -4.37
CA MET A 203 15.50 -7.09 -5.42
C MET A 203 16.30 -7.95 -6.39
N GLU A 204 17.51 -7.52 -6.75
CA GLU A 204 18.38 -8.31 -7.62
C GLU A 204 18.70 -9.68 -6.99
N ASP A 205 19.05 -9.70 -5.71
CA ASP A 205 19.40 -10.93 -5.01
C ASP A 205 18.18 -11.82 -4.75
N TYR A 206 17.04 -11.22 -4.41
CA TYR A 206 15.75 -11.90 -4.33
C TYR A 206 15.41 -12.62 -5.65
N LEU A 207 15.47 -11.89 -6.77
CA LEU A 207 15.14 -12.42 -8.10
C LEU A 207 16.13 -13.49 -8.56
N LYS A 208 17.43 -13.35 -8.26
CA LYS A 208 18.46 -14.37 -8.55
C LYS A 208 18.15 -15.68 -7.81
N ASP A 209 17.84 -15.63 -6.52
CA ASP A 209 17.56 -16.82 -5.73
C ASP A 209 16.25 -17.50 -6.16
N GLU A 210 15.18 -16.72 -6.38
CA GLU A 210 13.90 -17.28 -6.84
C GLU A 210 14.01 -17.91 -8.23
N LYS A 211 14.74 -17.28 -9.16
CA LYS A 211 15.01 -17.87 -10.47
C LYS A 211 15.78 -19.20 -10.37
N LYS A 212 16.73 -19.31 -9.43
CA LYS A 212 17.44 -20.57 -9.14
C LYS A 212 16.49 -21.65 -8.62
N LYS A 213 15.49 -21.30 -7.82
CA LYS A 213 14.46 -22.25 -7.34
C LYS A 213 13.50 -22.67 -8.46
N ILE A 214 13.11 -21.75 -9.32
CA ILE A 214 12.18 -22.02 -10.44
C ILE A 214 12.83 -22.92 -11.50
N SER A 215 14.13 -22.75 -11.77
CA SER A 215 14.87 -23.49 -12.80
C SER A 215 15.17 -24.96 -12.44
N LYS A 216 15.23 -25.31 -11.15
CA LYS A 216 15.45 -26.69 -10.70
C LYS A 216 14.30 -27.62 -11.13
N PRO A 217 14.58 -28.74 -11.82
CA PRO A 217 13.53 -29.70 -12.17
C PRO A 217 12.92 -30.31 -10.91
N THR A 218 11.59 -30.28 -10.79
CA THR A 218 10.88 -30.97 -9.70
C THR A 218 11.02 -32.47 -9.92
N THR A 219 11.52 -33.21 -8.91
CA THR A 219 11.84 -34.64 -8.93
C THR A 219 10.67 -35.54 -9.37
N SER A 220 9.42 -35.04 -9.35
CA SER A 220 8.24 -35.78 -9.83
C SER A 220 8.15 -35.95 -11.35
N GLN A 221 9.01 -35.30 -12.15
CA GLN A 221 8.95 -35.37 -13.61
C GLN A 221 9.69 -36.57 -14.24
N GLN A 222 10.45 -37.35 -13.47
CA GLN A 222 11.16 -38.52 -14.01
C GLN A 222 10.31 -39.80 -14.12
N ASN A 223 9.20 -39.91 -13.39
CA ASN A 223 8.48 -41.18 -13.25
C ASN A 223 7.16 -41.29 -14.03
N THR A 224 6.86 -40.37 -14.97
CA THR A 224 5.59 -40.41 -15.73
C THR A 224 5.78 -40.55 -17.24
N LEU A 225 6.74 -41.38 -17.67
CA LEU A 225 6.75 -41.92 -19.02
C LEU A 225 6.49 -43.42 -18.94
N PRO A 226 5.29 -43.91 -19.30
CA PRO A 226 5.08 -45.33 -19.52
C PRO A 226 6.12 -45.80 -20.56
N ARG A 227 6.84 -46.88 -20.27
CA ARG A 227 7.68 -47.58 -21.26
C ARG A 227 6.77 -48.03 -22.42
N LEU A 228 6.71 -47.27 -23.50
CA LEU A 228 6.15 -47.78 -24.75
C LEU A 228 7.17 -48.75 -25.36
N SER A 229 6.69 -49.98 -25.60
CA SER A 229 7.41 -51.03 -26.32
C SER A 229 7.77 -50.56 -27.73
N THR A 230 8.87 -51.09 -28.26
CA THR A 230 9.49 -50.83 -29.57
C THR A 230 8.47 -50.50 -30.66
N GLY A 231 8.33 -49.21 -30.96
CA GLY A 231 7.22 -48.65 -31.72
C GLY A 231 7.64 -48.06 -33.07
N THR A 232 6.72 -48.11 -34.02
CA THR A 232 6.88 -47.74 -35.44
C THR A 232 7.17 -46.24 -35.63
N TRP A 233 7.47 -45.79 -36.86
CA TRP A 233 7.76 -44.36 -37.19
C TRP A 233 6.73 -43.36 -36.62
N MET A 234 5.46 -43.77 -36.49
CA MET A 234 4.39 -42.98 -35.87
C MET A 234 4.61 -42.75 -34.37
N ASP A 235 5.12 -43.73 -33.62
CA ASP A 235 5.39 -43.61 -32.17
C ASP A 235 6.53 -42.62 -31.89
N ASN A 236 7.53 -42.56 -32.77
CA ASN A 236 8.61 -41.57 -32.69
C ASN A 236 8.11 -40.14 -32.92
N HIS A 237 7.17 -39.94 -33.85
CA HIS A 237 6.54 -38.63 -34.06
C HIS A 237 5.66 -38.20 -32.88
N ILE A 238 4.89 -39.14 -32.30
CA ILE A 238 4.08 -38.89 -31.10
C ILE A 238 4.98 -38.53 -29.91
N LYS A 239 6.09 -39.25 -29.73
CA LYS A 239 7.09 -38.95 -28.69
C LYS A 239 7.69 -37.55 -28.85
N LYS A 240 8.14 -37.21 -30.06
CA LYS A 240 8.71 -35.89 -30.36
C LYS A 240 7.70 -34.75 -30.17
N ALA A 241 6.44 -34.97 -30.53
CA ALA A 241 5.35 -34.01 -30.29
C ALA A 241 5.06 -33.83 -28.79
N ARG A 242 5.07 -34.91 -28.00
CA ARG A 242 4.91 -34.84 -26.53
C ARG A 242 6.07 -34.13 -25.85
N GLU A 243 7.32 -34.39 -26.26
CA GLU A 243 8.52 -33.72 -25.76
C GLU A 243 8.48 -32.21 -26.05
N LYS A 244 8.08 -31.81 -27.28
CA LYS A 244 7.91 -30.40 -27.64
C LYS A 244 6.83 -29.72 -26.78
N ARG A 245 5.68 -30.37 -26.58
CA ARG A 245 4.60 -29.85 -25.72
C ARG A 245 5.03 -29.73 -24.25
N ALA A 246 5.75 -30.73 -23.73
CA ALA A 246 6.25 -30.70 -22.35
C ALA A 246 7.29 -29.59 -22.14
N LYS A 247 8.17 -29.36 -23.13
CA LYS A 247 9.13 -28.25 -23.13
C LYS A 247 8.41 -26.90 -23.12
N GLN A 248 7.46 -26.69 -24.02
CA GLN A 248 6.68 -25.46 -24.08
C GLN A 248 5.88 -25.21 -22.78
N ALA A 249 5.22 -26.24 -22.25
CA ALA A 249 4.48 -26.13 -20.98
C ALA A 249 5.40 -25.78 -19.79
N ARG A 250 6.65 -26.28 -19.80
CA ARG A 250 7.65 -25.93 -18.80
C ARG A 250 8.09 -24.48 -18.93
N GLU A 251 8.36 -24.00 -20.15
CA GLU A 251 8.73 -22.60 -20.41
C GLU A 251 7.63 -21.64 -19.96
N THR A 252 6.38 -21.89 -20.35
CA THR A 252 5.21 -21.10 -19.91
C THR A 252 5.04 -21.13 -18.39
N ARG A 253 5.28 -22.27 -17.73
CA ARG A 253 5.22 -22.36 -16.26
C ARG A 253 6.32 -21.55 -15.57
N VAL A 254 7.53 -21.55 -16.12
CA VAL A 254 8.67 -20.78 -15.59
C VAL A 254 8.39 -19.29 -15.73
N GLU A 255 7.90 -18.85 -16.89
CA GLU A 255 7.51 -17.46 -17.16
C GLU A 255 6.42 -16.99 -16.18
N LYS A 256 5.35 -17.79 -16.02
CA LYS A 256 4.27 -17.48 -15.07
C LYS A 256 4.79 -17.32 -13.63
N LYS A 257 5.63 -18.26 -13.17
CA LYS A 257 6.22 -18.18 -11.83
C LYS A 257 7.13 -16.98 -11.66
N MET A 258 7.90 -16.63 -12.68
CA MET A 258 8.77 -15.46 -12.63
C MET A 258 7.94 -14.18 -12.51
N LYS A 259 6.81 -14.09 -13.19
CA LYS A 259 5.88 -12.97 -13.04
C LYS A 259 5.30 -12.86 -11.62
N GLU A 260 4.90 -13.98 -11.01
CA GLU A 260 4.43 -14.01 -9.60
C GLU A 260 5.52 -13.53 -8.61
N VAL A 261 6.79 -13.84 -8.91
CA VAL A 261 7.95 -13.38 -8.14
C VAL A 261 8.17 -11.87 -8.31
N GLN A 262 8.04 -11.34 -9.54
CA GLN A 262 8.12 -9.90 -9.82
C GLN A 262 7.02 -9.11 -9.08
N GLU A 263 5.78 -9.61 -9.15
CA GLU A 263 4.64 -9.04 -8.42
C GLU A 263 4.87 -9.07 -6.90
N THR A 264 5.53 -10.13 -6.40
CA THR A 264 5.90 -10.20 -4.98
C THR A 264 6.97 -9.18 -4.63
N ALA A 265 8.02 -9.01 -5.42
CA ALA A 265 9.04 -7.97 -5.18
C ALA A 265 8.42 -6.55 -5.19
N SER A 266 7.57 -6.25 -6.16
CA SER A 266 6.84 -4.96 -6.23
C SER A 266 5.98 -4.75 -4.97
N ARG A 267 5.25 -5.77 -4.51
CA ARG A 267 4.42 -5.71 -3.30
C ARG A 267 5.24 -5.54 -2.01
N LEU A 268 6.42 -6.17 -1.91
CA LEU A 268 7.31 -5.99 -0.75
C LEU A 268 7.81 -4.55 -0.67
N LYS A 269 8.19 -3.95 -1.82
CA LYS A 269 8.56 -2.53 -1.90
C LYS A 269 7.41 -1.63 -1.48
N GLU A 270 6.20 -1.85 -2.01
CA GLU A 270 5.01 -1.07 -1.67
C GLU A 270 4.71 -1.10 -0.17
N LYS A 271 4.71 -2.29 0.44
CA LYS A 271 4.51 -2.46 1.89
C LYS A 271 5.55 -1.74 2.74
N ALA A 272 6.81 -1.69 2.30
CA ALA A 272 7.85 -0.94 3.00
C ALA A 272 7.57 0.58 2.93
N GLY A 273 7.09 1.05 1.77
CA GLY A 273 6.63 2.42 1.60
C GLY A 273 5.42 2.75 2.50
N GLU A 274 4.43 1.86 2.57
CA GLU A 274 3.28 2.02 3.47
C GLU A 274 3.72 2.12 4.93
N ALA A 275 4.62 1.23 5.38
CA ALA A 275 5.16 1.28 6.73
C ALA A 275 5.86 2.61 7.04
N LEU A 276 6.70 3.11 6.11
CA LEU A 276 7.33 4.43 6.24
C LEU A 276 6.32 5.58 6.26
N ALA A 277 5.27 5.51 5.43
CA ALA A 277 4.22 6.52 5.41
C ALA A 277 3.48 6.58 6.76
N MET A 278 3.19 5.42 7.37
CA MET A 278 2.59 5.36 8.70
C MET A 278 3.55 5.91 9.77
N LEU A 279 4.80 5.45 9.80
CA LEU A 279 5.81 5.88 10.78
C LEU A 279 6.12 7.38 10.68
N SER A 280 6.18 7.92 9.47
CA SER A 280 6.41 9.36 9.28
C SER A 280 5.21 10.20 9.68
N SER A 281 3.99 9.66 9.69
CA SER A 281 2.79 10.39 10.12
C SER A 281 2.63 10.45 11.64
N ASP A 282 3.28 9.55 12.37
CA ASP A 282 3.24 9.51 13.83
C ASP A 282 4.17 10.55 14.46
N SER A 283 3.67 11.29 15.45
CA SER A 283 4.38 12.41 16.05
C SER A 283 5.63 12.03 16.83
N GLU A 284 5.73 10.79 17.31
CA GLU A 284 6.90 10.30 18.03
C GLU A 284 7.88 9.57 17.11
N ALA A 285 7.38 8.71 16.21
CA ALA A 285 8.21 7.96 15.28
C ALA A 285 8.91 8.87 14.26
N ILE A 286 8.26 9.95 13.81
CA ILE A 286 8.87 10.93 12.90
C ILE A 286 10.19 11.52 13.45
N LYS A 287 10.37 11.57 14.78
CA LYS A 287 11.59 12.10 15.42
C LYS A 287 12.83 11.25 15.16
N SER A 288 12.66 9.99 14.78
CA SER A 288 13.75 9.08 14.40
C SER A 288 14.13 9.21 12.92
N PHE A 289 13.42 10.03 12.13
CA PHE A 289 13.84 10.34 10.76
C PHE A 289 14.92 11.42 10.79
N THR A 290 16.04 11.13 10.13
CA THR A 290 17.16 12.07 10.01
C THR A 290 16.96 13.06 8.86
N GLY A 291 16.02 12.79 7.94
CA GLY A 291 15.74 13.64 6.78
C GLY A 291 16.95 13.80 5.85
N CYS A 292 17.67 12.70 5.60
CA CYS A 292 18.88 12.70 4.78
C CYS A 292 18.57 13.21 3.35
N ASP A 293 19.42 14.08 2.82
CA ASP A 293 19.25 14.67 1.48
C ASP A 293 19.17 13.60 0.38
N ASP A 294 19.90 12.48 0.51
CA ASP A 294 19.85 11.35 -0.43
C ASP A 294 18.49 10.64 -0.40
N ASP A 295 17.93 10.41 0.80
CA ASP A 295 16.62 9.78 0.94
C ASP A 295 15.51 10.66 0.35
N ILE A 296 15.55 11.98 0.63
CA ILE A 296 14.61 12.94 0.05
C ILE A 296 14.73 12.98 -1.48
N TYR A 297 15.96 12.93 -2.02
CA TYR A 297 16.18 12.87 -3.45
C TYR A 297 15.58 11.59 -4.07
N ARG A 298 15.83 10.41 -3.51
CA ARG A 298 15.29 9.14 -4.00
C ARG A 298 13.77 9.06 -3.88
N LEU A 299 13.20 9.57 -2.79
CA LEU A 299 11.75 9.73 -2.64
C LEU A 299 11.17 10.64 -3.73
N THR A 300 11.88 11.73 -4.07
CA THR A 300 11.49 12.64 -5.15
C THR A 300 11.55 11.95 -6.51
N GLU A 301 12.57 11.12 -6.77
CA GLU A 301 12.65 10.33 -8.01
C GLU A 301 11.52 9.31 -8.14
N LEU A 302 11.09 8.68 -7.05
CA LEU A 302 9.95 7.75 -7.05
C LEU A 302 8.64 8.41 -7.49
N LEU A 303 8.50 9.72 -7.34
CA LEU A 303 7.33 10.46 -7.84
C LEU A 303 7.31 10.59 -9.37
N ASP A 304 8.45 10.44 -10.05
CA ASP A 304 8.54 10.64 -11.50
C ASP A 304 7.75 9.56 -12.27
N CYS A 305 6.61 9.93 -12.84
CA CYS A 305 5.79 9.01 -13.61
C CYS A 305 6.45 8.50 -14.89
N ASN A 306 7.52 9.17 -15.37
CA ASN A 306 8.31 8.69 -16.49
C ASN A 306 9.13 7.45 -16.11
N ILE A 307 9.46 7.29 -14.82
CA ILE A 307 10.12 6.10 -14.30
C ILE A 307 9.03 5.07 -13.99
N LYS A 308 8.82 4.14 -14.93
CA LYS A 308 7.79 3.09 -14.83
C LYS A 308 8.31 1.85 -14.13
N THR A 309 9.58 1.50 -14.32
CA THR A 309 10.15 0.25 -13.87
C THR A 309 11.52 0.44 -13.24
N ILE A 310 11.90 -0.50 -12.38
CA ILE A 310 13.23 -0.65 -11.81
C ILE A 310 13.91 -1.80 -12.55
N GLN A 311 15.10 -1.54 -13.10
CA GLN A 311 15.89 -2.56 -13.78
C GLN A 311 16.75 -3.31 -12.76
N CYS A 312 16.51 -4.62 -12.64
CA CYS A 312 17.25 -5.53 -11.77
C CYS A 312 18.12 -6.47 -12.60
N LYS A 313 19.45 -6.43 -12.41
CA LYS A 313 20.38 -7.29 -13.13
C LYS A 313 20.52 -8.64 -12.42
N ILE A 314 19.90 -9.67 -12.99
CA ILE A 314 19.92 -11.03 -12.42
C ILE A 314 21.05 -11.91 -13.00
N SER A 315 21.62 -11.54 -14.14
CA SER A 315 22.87 -12.12 -14.66
C SER A 315 23.57 -11.15 -15.63
N THR A 316 24.69 -11.55 -16.24
CA THR A 316 25.43 -10.70 -17.19
C THR A 316 24.62 -10.33 -18.44
N THR A 317 23.59 -11.10 -18.78
CA THR A 317 22.77 -10.91 -19.98
C THR A 317 21.28 -10.84 -19.70
N ASP A 318 20.87 -10.97 -18.43
CA ASP A 318 19.46 -11.08 -18.06
C ASP A 318 19.08 -9.98 -17.07
N THR A 319 18.13 -9.16 -17.49
CA THR A 319 17.60 -8.01 -16.76
C THR A 319 16.11 -8.21 -16.60
N VAL A 320 15.64 -8.03 -15.37
CA VAL A 320 14.23 -8.10 -15.03
C VAL A 320 13.75 -6.71 -14.68
N GLU A 321 12.63 -6.30 -15.25
CA GLU A 321 11.97 -5.05 -14.91
C GLU A 321 10.90 -5.30 -13.84
N ILE A 322 10.92 -4.48 -12.79
CA ILE A 322 9.92 -4.48 -11.73
C ILE A 322 9.11 -3.20 -11.82
N ASP A 323 7.81 -3.31 -11.97
CA ASP A 323 6.91 -2.15 -12.03
C ASP A 323 6.92 -1.37 -10.71
N ILE A 324 7.10 -0.05 -10.82
CA ILE A 324 6.84 0.89 -9.72
C ILE A 324 5.34 1.15 -9.71
N ASN A 325 4.64 0.51 -8.78
CA ASN A 325 3.20 0.64 -8.69
C ASN A 325 2.79 2.01 -8.11
N THR A 326 1.52 2.37 -8.31
CA THR A 326 0.98 3.65 -7.83
C THR A 326 1.03 3.75 -6.30
N GLY A 327 0.90 2.63 -5.57
CA GLY A 327 1.03 2.60 -4.11
C GLY A 327 2.40 3.09 -3.64
N CYS A 328 3.49 2.69 -4.29
CA CYS A 328 4.83 3.22 -4.01
C CYS A 328 4.89 4.75 -4.19
N ARG A 329 4.24 5.29 -5.22
CA ARG A 329 4.23 6.75 -5.48
C ARG A 329 3.42 7.50 -4.41
N ILE A 330 2.28 6.94 -4.01
CA ILE A 330 1.45 7.49 -2.93
C ILE A 330 2.25 7.50 -1.62
N SER A 331 2.89 6.39 -1.28
CA SER A 331 3.74 6.29 -0.10
C SER A 331 4.89 7.30 -0.12
N ALA A 332 5.58 7.46 -1.26
CA ALA A 332 6.63 8.46 -1.41
C ALA A 332 6.10 9.90 -1.18
N GLY A 333 4.93 10.22 -1.76
CA GLY A 333 4.26 11.51 -1.55
C GLY A 333 3.88 11.75 -0.09
N ALA A 334 3.33 10.74 0.59
CA ALA A 334 2.96 10.79 2.00
C ALA A 334 4.18 10.99 2.92
N ILE A 335 5.28 10.28 2.66
CA ILE A 335 6.53 10.42 3.42
C ILE A 335 7.09 11.84 3.22
N LEU A 336 7.16 12.33 1.99
CA LEU A 336 7.64 13.69 1.68
C LEU A 336 6.77 14.78 2.31
N LYS A 337 5.45 14.58 2.35
CA LYS A 337 4.50 15.44 3.06
C LYS A 337 4.86 15.56 4.53
N ASN A 338 5.05 14.43 5.20
CA ASN A 338 5.36 14.39 6.62
C ASN A 338 6.77 14.95 6.90
N LEU A 339 7.72 14.72 6.01
CA LEU A 339 9.09 15.24 6.06
C LEU A 339 9.23 16.63 5.40
N SER A 340 8.15 17.39 5.25
CA SER A 340 8.11 18.68 4.55
C SER A 340 9.09 19.73 5.08
N ASN A 341 9.58 19.60 6.31
CA ASN A 341 10.64 20.45 6.87
C ASN A 341 12.02 20.25 6.23
N TYR A 342 12.27 19.08 5.64
CA TYR A 342 13.53 18.74 4.96
C TYR A 342 13.46 18.97 3.44
N VAL A 343 12.26 19.20 2.91
CA VAL A 343 11.99 19.33 1.48
C VAL A 343 12.50 20.67 0.94
N LYS A 344 13.17 20.62 -0.21
CA LYS A 344 13.71 21.80 -0.90
C LYS A 344 12.94 22.10 -2.20
N ALA A 345 13.20 23.26 -2.79
CA ALA A 345 12.53 23.72 -4.00
C ALA A 345 12.52 22.70 -5.18
N PRO A 346 13.60 21.93 -5.46
CA PRO A 346 13.58 20.95 -6.56
C PRO A 346 12.52 19.85 -6.41
N THR A 347 12.26 19.39 -5.18
CA THR A 347 11.22 18.39 -4.91
C THR A 347 9.84 18.97 -5.17
N LEU A 348 9.58 20.19 -4.72
CA LEU A 348 8.30 20.86 -4.96
C LEU A 348 8.05 21.11 -6.45
N ARG A 349 9.10 21.46 -7.19
CA ARG A 349 9.06 21.56 -8.66
C ARG A 349 8.62 20.26 -9.30
N LYS A 350 9.23 19.15 -8.88
CA LYS A 350 8.89 17.81 -9.38
C LYS A 350 7.44 17.46 -9.07
N VAL A 351 6.96 17.77 -7.87
CA VAL A 351 5.56 17.53 -7.44
C VAL A 351 4.57 18.25 -8.37
N PHE A 352 4.82 19.52 -8.69
CA PHE A 352 3.95 20.26 -9.62
C PHE A 352 3.95 19.67 -11.03
N GLU A 353 5.10 19.20 -11.53
CA GLU A 353 5.17 18.50 -12.81
C GLU A 353 4.32 17.22 -12.83
N GLN A 354 4.24 16.50 -11.69
CA GLN A 354 3.44 15.28 -11.58
C GLN A 354 1.94 15.55 -11.37
N LEU A 355 1.59 16.62 -10.66
CA LEU A 355 0.19 17.01 -10.40
C LEU A 355 -0.56 17.40 -11.66
N LEU A 356 0.11 18.14 -12.56
CA LEU A 356 -0.48 18.73 -13.76
C LEU A 356 0.35 18.32 -14.98
N PRO A 357 0.35 17.03 -15.37
CA PRO A 357 1.16 16.55 -16.48
C PRO A 357 0.83 17.33 -17.76
N VAL A 358 1.86 17.65 -18.54
CA VAL A 358 1.68 18.21 -19.88
C VAL A 358 0.99 17.15 -20.72
N GLU A 359 -0.20 17.45 -21.24
CA GLU A 359 -0.88 16.56 -22.18
C GLU A 359 0.07 16.24 -23.33
N GLN A 360 0.56 15.00 -23.37
CA GLN A 360 1.10 14.43 -24.58
C GLN A 360 -0.08 13.75 -25.28
N ASP A 361 -0.25 14.05 -26.57
CA ASP A 361 -1.22 13.46 -27.49
C ASP A 361 -1.06 11.93 -27.61
N GLU A 362 -1.36 11.17 -26.56
CA GLU A 362 -1.58 9.73 -26.67
C GLU A 362 -3.05 9.40 -26.39
N PRO A 363 -3.69 8.63 -27.29
CA PRO A 363 -5.09 8.28 -27.15
C PRO A 363 -5.30 7.39 -25.91
N PHE A 364 -6.24 7.81 -25.05
CA PHE A 364 -6.75 7.04 -23.91
C PHE A 364 -7.33 5.69 -24.36
N THR A 365 -6.52 4.63 -24.49
CA THR A 365 -7.03 3.31 -24.93
C THR A 365 -6.73 2.13 -24.00
N SER A 366 -6.32 2.34 -22.74
CA SER A 366 -6.36 1.27 -21.73
C SER A 366 -7.11 1.69 -20.46
N TRP A 367 -8.43 1.58 -20.54
CA TRP A 367 -9.39 1.95 -19.50
C TRP A 367 -9.51 0.81 -18.48
N THR A 368 -9.01 1.01 -17.25
CA THR A 368 -9.32 0.12 -16.10
C THR A 368 -9.67 0.95 -14.86
N PRO A 369 -10.76 0.62 -14.12
CA PRO A 369 -11.21 1.40 -12.97
C PRO A 369 -10.18 1.56 -11.83
N ASN A 370 -9.36 0.53 -11.58
CA ASN A 370 -8.34 0.55 -10.52
C ASN A 370 -7.21 1.56 -10.80
N LYS A 371 -6.86 1.77 -12.07
CA LYS A 371 -5.82 2.73 -12.47
C LYS A 371 -6.27 4.17 -12.18
N GLN A 372 -7.53 4.50 -12.51
CA GLN A 372 -8.11 5.83 -12.21
C GLN A 372 -8.18 6.12 -10.70
N CYS A 373 -8.47 5.13 -9.87
CA CYS A 373 -8.53 5.32 -8.41
C CYS A 373 -7.15 5.61 -7.81
N GLY A 374 -6.12 4.87 -8.27
CA GLY A 374 -4.73 5.11 -7.88
C GLY A 374 -4.25 6.50 -8.29
N ASP A 375 -4.53 6.91 -9.53
CA ASP A 375 -4.11 8.21 -10.05
C ASP A 375 -4.71 9.37 -9.24
N ARG A 376 -5.99 9.29 -8.86
CA ARG A 376 -6.65 10.28 -8.00
C ARG A 376 -6.10 10.29 -6.58
N SER A 377 -5.82 9.12 -6.02
CA SER A 377 -5.23 9.01 -4.68
C SER A 377 -3.85 9.64 -4.64
N LEU A 378 -3.05 9.45 -5.70
CA LEU A 378 -1.77 10.14 -5.86
C LEU A 378 -1.95 11.65 -6.00
N GLN A 379 -2.89 12.14 -6.82
CA GLN A 379 -3.19 13.57 -6.94
C GLN A 379 -3.58 14.19 -5.59
N ALA A 380 -4.48 13.54 -4.83
CA ALA A 380 -4.88 13.99 -3.50
C ALA A 380 -3.68 14.06 -2.54
N GLU A 381 -2.80 13.05 -2.58
CA GLU A 381 -1.62 13.00 -1.73
C GLU A 381 -0.61 14.10 -2.08
N LEU A 382 -0.36 14.33 -3.37
CA LEU A 382 0.52 15.40 -3.85
C LEU A 382 -0.02 16.79 -3.53
N LEU A 383 -1.34 17.02 -3.62
CA LEU A 383 -1.95 18.28 -3.18
C LEU A 383 -1.83 18.45 -1.66
N SER A 384 -2.01 17.38 -0.89
CA SER A 384 -1.89 17.38 0.57
C SER A 384 -0.44 17.72 0.98
N PHE A 385 0.54 17.21 0.23
CA PHE A 385 1.94 17.60 0.35
C PHE A 385 2.16 19.11 0.08
N VAL A 386 1.63 19.65 -1.02
CA VAL A 386 1.72 21.09 -1.32
C VAL A 386 1.12 21.93 -0.19
N ALA A 387 -0.02 21.51 0.37
CA ALA A 387 -0.64 22.19 1.50
C ALA A 387 0.21 22.13 2.78
N ALA A 388 0.90 21.02 3.05
CA ALA A 388 1.82 20.89 4.19
C ALA A 388 3.02 21.83 4.06
N ILE A 389 3.64 21.92 2.88
CA ILE A 389 4.74 22.84 2.61
C ILE A 389 4.31 24.30 2.80
N ARG A 390 3.10 24.65 2.33
CA ARG A 390 2.52 25.98 2.54
C ARG A 390 2.35 26.30 4.03
N ALA A 391 1.87 25.34 4.82
CA ALA A 391 1.67 25.55 6.27
C ALA A 391 2.99 25.80 7.01
N ASN A 392 4.09 25.21 6.55
CA ASN A 392 5.39 25.35 7.20
C ASN A 392 6.15 26.63 6.80
N ASN A 393 5.66 27.41 5.80
CA ASN A 393 6.25 28.65 5.29
C ASN A 393 7.73 28.56 4.85
N ASN A 394 8.30 27.36 4.73
CA ASN A 394 9.73 27.16 4.42
C ASN A 394 10.08 27.50 2.96
N LEU A 395 9.09 27.47 2.06
CA LEU A 395 9.29 27.67 0.63
C LEU A 395 8.29 28.68 0.07
N ASN A 396 8.77 29.62 -0.76
CA ASN A 396 7.91 30.53 -1.50
C ASN A 396 7.24 29.78 -2.65
N LEU A 397 6.03 29.27 -2.39
CA LEU A 397 5.24 28.49 -3.35
C LEU A 397 5.03 29.25 -4.67
N ALA A 398 4.58 30.51 -4.59
CA ALA A 398 4.33 31.36 -5.75
C ALA A 398 5.62 31.60 -6.54
N GLY A 399 6.74 31.88 -5.86
CA GLY A 399 8.04 32.06 -6.50
C GLY A 399 8.55 30.79 -7.20
N ILE A 400 8.33 29.61 -6.61
CA ILE A 400 8.78 28.34 -7.20
C ILE A 400 7.96 28.00 -8.44
N LEU A 401 6.64 28.14 -8.37
CA LEU A 401 5.74 28.00 -9.51
C LEU A 401 6.12 28.94 -10.65
N LEU A 402 6.35 30.23 -10.35
CA LEU A 402 6.77 31.24 -11.32
C LEU A 402 8.20 31.01 -11.85
N SER A 403 9.05 30.29 -11.10
CA SER A 403 10.43 29.95 -11.52
C SER A 403 10.53 28.72 -12.42
N GLN A 404 9.49 27.88 -12.47
CA GLN A 404 9.41 26.76 -13.42
C GLN A 404 9.00 27.19 -14.83
N THR A 405 8.65 28.47 -14.99
CA THR A 405 7.91 28.98 -16.15
C THR A 405 8.69 30.07 -16.87
N PRO A 406 9.35 29.77 -18.00
CA PRO A 406 10.10 30.77 -18.77
C PRO A 406 9.22 31.70 -19.63
N ALA A 407 7.88 31.54 -19.68
CA ALA A 407 7.03 32.28 -20.63
C ALA A 407 5.65 32.71 -20.05
N PRO A 408 5.09 33.85 -20.46
CA PRO A 408 3.76 34.33 -20.02
C PRO A 408 2.59 33.36 -20.27
N ASP A 409 2.68 32.51 -21.29
CA ASP A 409 1.63 31.55 -21.68
C ASP A 409 1.45 30.38 -20.68
N THR A 410 2.37 30.23 -19.71
CA THR A 410 2.45 29.05 -18.84
C THR A 410 1.68 29.15 -17.52
N LEU A 411 1.41 30.36 -17.02
CA LEU A 411 0.57 30.55 -15.82
C LEU A 411 -0.91 30.36 -16.15
N GLU A 412 -1.32 30.79 -17.33
CA GLU A 412 -2.64 30.52 -17.92
C GLU A 412 -2.83 29.01 -18.11
N ASP A 413 -1.84 28.33 -18.69
CA ASP A 413 -1.82 26.86 -18.79
C ASP A 413 -1.97 26.19 -17.41
N PHE A 414 -1.28 26.67 -16.38
CA PHE A 414 -1.42 26.16 -15.02
C PHE A 414 -2.85 26.26 -14.47
N VAL A 415 -3.52 27.42 -14.62
CA VAL A 415 -4.90 27.58 -14.13
C VAL A 415 -5.90 26.78 -14.96
N MET A 416 -5.69 26.65 -16.26
CA MET A 416 -6.48 25.75 -17.10
C MET A 416 -6.36 24.30 -16.63
N ARG A 417 -5.14 23.86 -16.29
CA ARG A 417 -4.88 22.51 -15.76
C ARG A 417 -5.47 22.29 -14.36
N LEU A 418 -5.40 23.28 -13.47
CA LEU A 418 -6.08 23.21 -12.17
C LEU A 418 -7.59 23.09 -12.35
N LYS A 419 -8.18 23.87 -13.26
CA LYS A 419 -9.61 23.79 -13.57
C LYS A 419 -9.97 22.40 -14.09
N LYS A 420 -9.23 21.90 -15.09
CA LYS A 420 -9.43 20.56 -15.65
C LYS A 420 -9.33 19.48 -14.58
N MET A 421 -8.36 19.58 -13.67
CA MET A 421 -8.22 18.65 -12.54
C MET A 421 -9.46 18.66 -11.63
N VAL A 422 -10.10 19.81 -11.40
CA VAL A 422 -11.37 19.88 -10.64
C VAL A 422 -12.49 19.19 -11.41
N GLU A 423 -12.63 19.46 -12.71
CA GLU A 423 -13.65 18.85 -13.59
C GLU A 423 -13.52 17.32 -13.64
N ASP A 424 -12.30 16.81 -13.81
CA ASP A 424 -11.98 15.38 -13.85
C ASP A 424 -12.24 14.65 -12.51
N ASN A 425 -12.41 15.42 -11.43
CA ASN A 425 -12.61 14.93 -10.08
C ASN A 425 -13.99 15.28 -9.50
N MET A 426 -15.01 15.53 -10.32
CA MET A 426 -16.40 15.71 -9.85
C MET A 426 -17.14 14.38 -9.58
N TYR A 427 -16.54 13.48 -8.80
CA TYR A 427 -17.14 12.20 -8.40
C TYR A 427 -17.15 12.06 -6.89
N ALA A 428 -18.25 11.57 -6.30
CA ALA A 428 -18.41 11.44 -4.85
C ALA A 428 -17.50 10.36 -4.24
N THR A 429 -16.19 10.62 -4.16
CA THR A 429 -15.17 9.81 -3.50
C THR A 429 -14.33 10.68 -2.54
N PRO A 430 -13.74 10.11 -1.46
CA PRO A 430 -12.89 10.86 -0.54
C PRO A 430 -11.71 11.57 -1.22
N ALA A 431 -11.02 10.91 -2.16
CA ALA A 431 -9.92 11.50 -2.91
C ALA A 431 -10.36 12.72 -3.73
N CYS A 432 -11.50 12.63 -4.42
CA CYS A 432 -12.04 13.75 -5.19
C CYS A 432 -12.42 14.95 -4.30
N LEU A 433 -13.02 14.70 -3.13
CA LEU A 433 -13.30 15.75 -2.15
C LEU A 433 -11.99 16.40 -1.64
N ALA A 434 -10.97 15.60 -1.34
CA ALA A 434 -9.65 16.08 -0.94
C ALA A 434 -9.04 16.99 -2.01
N ILE A 435 -9.02 16.52 -3.27
CA ILE A 435 -8.53 17.28 -4.44
C ILE A 435 -9.26 18.61 -4.55
N GLN A 436 -10.59 18.58 -4.47
CA GLN A 436 -11.40 19.78 -4.59
C GLN A 436 -11.07 20.81 -3.50
N LYS A 437 -11.02 20.38 -2.23
CA LYS A 437 -10.76 21.28 -1.09
C LYS A 437 -9.36 21.88 -1.16
N LEU A 438 -8.36 21.03 -1.41
CA LEU A 438 -6.96 21.46 -1.52
C LEU A 438 -6.76 22.41 -2.72
N THR A 439 -7.42 22.13 -3.84
CA THR A 439 -7.39 23.02 -5.02
C THR A 439 -8.08 24.35 -4.72
N CYS A 440 -9.20 24.33 -4.00
CA CYS A 440 -9.88 25.56 -3.60
C CYS A 440 -8.98 26.43 -2.71
N GLU A 441 -8.30 25.85 -1.74
CA GLU A 441 -7.33 26.57 -0.90
C GLU A 441 -6.16 27.12 -1.71
N LEU A 442 -5.65 26.34 -2.67
CA LEU A 442 -4.60 26.80 -3.58
C LEU A 442 -5.06 28.01 -4.40
N VAL A 443 -6.27 27.96 -4.96
CA VAL A 443 -6.86 29.09 -5.72
C VAL A 443 -7.05 30.32 -4.84
N ILE A 444 -7.52 30.16 -3.60
CA ILE A 444 -7.65 31.28 -2.64
C ILE A 444 -6.31 31.96 -2.40
N GLU A 445 -5.22 31.21 -2.27
CA GLU A 445 -3.87 31.80 -2.14
C GLU A 445 -3.46 32.56 -3.40
N PHE A 446 -3.76 32.03 -4.59
CA PHE A 446 -3.40 32.68 -5.85
C PHE A 446 -4.17 33.99 -6.07
N ILE A 447 -5.41 34.08 -5.61
CA ILE A 447 -6.23 35.30 -5.65
C ILE A 447 -5.61 36.43 -4.82
N LYS A 448 -4.72 36.13 -3.86
CA LYS A 448 -4.07 37.18 -3.06
C LYS A 448 -3.05 38.01 -3.87
N ASP A 449 -2.52 37.48 -4.98
CA ASP A 449 -1.65 38.21 -5.90
C ASP A 449 -2.48 38.83 -7.02
N ASP A 450 -2.52 40.16 -7.04
CA ASP A 450 -3.34 40.94 -7.97
C ASP A 450 -3.04 40.62 -9.45
N ARG A 451 -1.83 40.14 -9.77
CA ARG A 451 -1.42 39.75 -11.14
C ARG A 451 -2.19 38.53 -11.67
N ASN A 452 -2.75 37.71 -10.79
CA ASN A 452 -3.43 36.48 -11.18
C ASN A 452 -4.94 36.68 -11.41
N ILE A 453 -5.51 37.79 -10.92
CA ILE A 453 -6.96 38.00 -10.83
C ILE A 453 -7.65 37.93 -12.20
N GLU A 454 -7.12 38.62 -13.20
CA GLU A 454 -7.71 38.66 -14.54
C GLU A 454 -7.75 37.27 -15.18
N MET A 455 -6.67 36.50 -15.01
CA MET A 455 -6.55 35.16 -15.57
C MET A 455 -7.44 34.15 -14.83
N ILE A 456 -7.50 34.19 -13.50
CA ILE A 456 -8.42 33.37 -12.69
C ILE A 456 -9.88 33.64 -13.09
N ASP A 457 -10.24 34.91 -13.27
CA ASP A 457 -11.58 35.31 -13.68
C ASP A 457 -11.91 34.83 -15.11
N ARG A 458 -10.97 35.01 -16.05
CA ARG A 458 -11.14 34.61 -17.45
C ARG A 458 -11.40 33.12 -17.62
N HIS A 459 -10.73 32.26 -16.84
CA HIS A 459 -10.91 30.80 -16.95
C HIS A 459 -12.07 30.26 -16.10
N ASN A 460 -12.68 31.09 -15.26
CA ASN A 460 -13.85 30.76 -14.45
C ASN A 460 -13.65 29.53 -13.54
N ILE A 461 -12.44 29.36 -13.00
CA ILE A 461 -12.10 28.25 -12.10
C ILE A 461 -12.90 28.29 -10.80
N VAL A 462 -13.25 29.48 -10.29
CA VAL A 462 -14.04 29.64 -9.06
C VAL A 462 -15.47 29.12 -9.23
N ALA A 463 -16.11 29.35 -10.38
CA ALA A 463 -17.42 28.75 -10.65
C ALA A 463 -17.34 27.21 -10.75
N THR A 464 -16.27 26.69 -11.34
CA THR A 464 -16.02 25.24 -11.42
C THR A 464 -15.87 24.62 -10.02
N LEU A 465 -15.19 25.32 -9.11
CA LEU A 465 -15.06 24.92 -7.70
C LEU A 465 -16.41 24.94 -6.97
N LEU A 466 -17.24 25.95 -7.22
CA LEU A 466 -18.60 26.04 -6.66
C LEU A 466 -19.46 24.86 -7.12
N GLU A 467 -19.49 24.56 -8.41
CA GLU A 467 -20.20 23.41 -8.98
C GLU A 467 -19.71 22.09 -8.34
N ALA A 468 -18.40 21.90 -8.25
CA ALA A 468 -17.83 20.71 -7.63
C ALA A 468 -18.28 20.57 -6.17
N SER A 469 -18.46 21.68 -5.45
CA SER A 469 -18.85 21.68 -4.04
C SER A 469 -20.29 21.21 -3.83
N GLU A 470 -21.14 21.43 -4.83
CA GLU A 470 -22.51 20.93 -4.85
C GLU A 470 -22.51 19.42 -5.06
N VAL A 471 -21.74 18.94 -6.05
CA VAL A 471 -21.58 17.51 -6.36
C VAL A 471 -21.07 16.74 -5.12
N MET A 472 -20.10 17.28 -4.40
CA MET A 472 -19.52 16.63 -3.22
C MET A 472 -20.36 16.75 -1.94
N GLY A 473 -21.35 17.63 -1.91
CA GLY A 473 -22.04 18.01 -0.67
C GLY A 473 -22.68 16.84 0.09
N CYS A 474 -23.21 15.84 -0.63
CA CYS A 474 -23.76 14.63 -0.02
C CYS A 474 -22.69 13.75 0.63
N LEU A 475 -21.54 13.56 -0.04
CA LEU A 475 -20.44 12.77 0.51
C LEU A 475 -19.86 13.45 1.76
N GLU A 476 -19.54 14.75 1.65
CA GLU A 476 -18.94 15.51 2.75
C GLU A 476 -19.85 15.51 4.00
N SER A 477 -21.17 15.61 3.79
CA SER A 477 -22.15 15.48 4.88
C SER A 477 -22.11 14.10 5.53
N ARG A 478 -22.08 13.01 4.74
CA ARG A 478 -22.01 11.64 5.27
C ARG A 478 -20.74 11.39 6.07
N MET A 479 -19.61 11.90 5.60
CA MET A 479 -18.33 11.79 6.31
C MET A 479 -18.38 12.55 7.64
N LEU A 480 -18.98 13.75 7.66
CA LEU A 480 -19.16 14.53 8.88
C LEU A 480 -20.06 13.81 9.91
N PHE A 481 -21.16 13.19 9.46
CA PHE A 481 -22.04 12.41 10.35
C PHE A 481 -21.40 11.12 10.87
N ALA A 482 -20.43 10.58 10.16
CA ALA A 482 -19.63 9.45 10.64
C ALA A 482 -18.63 9.85 11.74
N GLY A 483 -18.58 11.13 12.14
CA GLY A 483 -17.67 11.62 13.18
C GLY A 483 -16.21 11.72 12.70
N VAL A 484 -16.00 11.78 11.38
CA VAL A 484 -14.67 11.95 10.81
C VAL A 484 -14.28 13.43 10.89
N ASP A 485 -13.07 13.73 11.36
CA ASP A 485 -12.53 15.10 11.40
C ASP A 485 -11.60 15.40 10.21
N ARG A 486 -10.83 14.41 9.79
CA ARG A 486 -9.91 14.45 8.65
C ARG A 486 -10.12 13.22 7.77
N ASP A 487 -9.98 13.38 6.47
CA ASP A 487 -10.03 12.25 5.55
C ASP A 487 -8.74 11.39 5.59
N CYS A 488 -8.69 10.35 4.75
CA CYS A 488 -7.55 9.45 4.64
C CYS A 488 -6.27 10.10 4.08
N HIS A 489 -6.35 11.31 3.52
CA HIS A 489 -5.20 12.08 3.03
C HIS A 489 -4.74 13.13 4.07
N GLY A 490 -5.40 13.18 5.23
CA GLY A 490 -5.16 14.13 6.31
C GLY A 490 -5.85 15.48 6.11
N VAL A 491 -6.73 15.63 5.11
CA VAL A 491 -7.43 16.88 4.80
C VAL A 491 -8.58 17.09 5.79
N PRO A 492 -8.67 18.26 6.46
CA PRO A 492 -9.78 18.57 7.35
C PRO A 492 -11.14 18.57 6.63
N LEU A 493 -12.16 17.98 7.28
CA LEU A 493 -13.55 18.05 6.79
C LEU A 493 -14.18 19.42 7.03
N LYS A 494 -13.64 20.23 7.95
CA LYS A 494 -14.02 21.64 8.15
C LYS A 494 -12.85 22.58 7.79
N PRO A 495 -13.12 23.72 7.14
CA PRO A 495 -14.42 24.20 6.65
C PRO A 495 -14.97 23.33 5.51
N LEU A 496 -16.30 23.35 5.29
CA LEU A 496 -16.93 22.59 4.21
C LEU A 496 -16.44 23.09 2.85
N SER A 497 -16.42 22.22 1.85
CA SER A 497 -16.04 22.55 0.48
C SER A 497 -16.82 23.76 -0.06
N SER A 498 -18.15 23.78 0.15
CA SER A 498 -19.01 24.92 -0.22
C SER A 498 -18.63 26.25 0.45
N VAL A 499 -18.09 26.21 1.67
CA VAL A 499 -17.62 27.42 2.37
C VAL A 499 -16.31 27.90 1.77
N LEU A 500 -15.38 26.99 1.46
CA LEU A 500 -14.14 27.33 0.78
C LEU A 500 -14.41 27.96 -0.60
N SER A 501 -15.27 27.34 -1.41
CA SER A 501 -15.58 27.85 -2.75
C SER A 501 -16.28 29.21 -2.69
N LYS A 502 -17.17 29.42 -1.71
CA LYS A 502 -17.82 30.72 -1.51
C LYS A 502 -16.83 31.80 -1.06
N ASN A 503 -15.89 31.46 -0.18
CA ASN A 503 -14.82 32.38 0.21
C ASN A 503 -13.93 32.76 -0.98
N ALA A 504 -13.64 31.83 -1.89
CA ALA A 504 -12.90 32.11 -3.11
C ALA A 504 -13.65 33.09 -4.03
N GLU A 505 -14.97 32.91 -4.18
CA GLU A 505 -15.83 33.82 -4.96
C GLU A 505 -15.87 35.22 -4.37
N ASP A 506 -16.13 35.35 -3.06
CA ASP A 506 -16.23 36.64 -2.39
C ASP A 506 -14.88 37.38 -2.42
N LEU A 507 -13.76 36.66 -2.22
CA LEU A 507 -12.42 37.23 -2.32
C LEU A 507 -12.09 37.69 -3.75
N LEU A 508 -12.44 36.90 -4.77
CA LEU A 508 -12.25 37.29 -6.16
C LEU A 508 -13.05 38.55 -6.50
N ALA A 509 -14.31 38.62 -6.08
CA ALA A 509 -15.16 39.79 -6.29
C ALA A 509 -14.60 41.05 -5.61
N GLN A 510 -14.13 40.92 -4.37
CA GLN A 510 -13.50 42.01 -3.62
C GLN A 510 -12.25 42.53 -4.34
N ARG A 511 -11.39 41.63 -4.84
CA ARG A 511 -10.16 41.99 -5.56
C ARG A 511 -10.43 42.63 -6.91
N LYS A 512 -11.40 42.11 -7.68
CA LYS A 512 -11.84 42.73 -8.95
C LYS A 512 -12.33 44.16 -8.73
N GLN A 513 -13.12 44.39 -7.67
CA GLN A 513 -13.60 45.73 -7.32
C GLN A 513 -12.44 46.67 -6.98
N ALA A 514 -11.45 46.22 -6.20
CA ALA A 514 -10.29 47.01 -5.84
C ALA A 514 -9.41 47.39 -7.05
N LEU A 515 -9.31 46.51 -8.05
CA LEU A 515 -8.50 46.72 -9.26
C LEU A 515 -9.26 47.43 -10.40
N GLY A 516 -10.55 47.74 -10.22
CA GLY A 516 -11.37 48.37 -11.27
C GLY A 516 -11.65 47.47 -12.48
N ILE A 517 -11.49 46.16 -12.34
CA ILE A 517 -11.78 45.19 -13.40
C ILE A 517 -13.30 45.05 -13.54
N LYS A 518 -13.85 45.31 -14.73
CA LYS A 518 -15.29 45.16 -14.98
C LYS A 518 -15.73 43.72 -14.69
N LEU A 519 -16.82 43.57 -13.95
CA LEU A 519 -17.51 42.28 -13.80
C LEU A 519 -17.92 41.80 -15.20
N SER A 520 -17.23 40.78 -15.69
CA SER A 520 -17.65 39.92 -16.78
C SER A 520 -19.02 39.34 -16.41
N THR A 521 -20.07 39.97 -16.93
CA THR A 521 -21.45 39.51 -16.72
C THR A 521 -21.71 38.29 -17.61
N LEU A 522 -21.13 37.15 -17.24
CA LEU A 522 -21.65 35.84 -17.63
C LEU A 522 -22.29 35.22 -16.39
N CYS A 523 -23.31 35.93 -15.89
CA CYS A 523 -24.29 35.36 -15.00
C CYS A 523 -25.19 34.46 -15.87
N LEU A 524 -24.75 33.22 -16.10
CA LEU A 524 -25.72 32.17 -16.41
C LEU A 524 -26.64 32.08 -15.19
N PRO A 525 -27.98 32.11 -15.37
CA PRO A 525 -28.89 32.07 -14.25
C PRO A 525 -28.64 30.77 -13.51
N VAL A 526 -28.18 30.88 -12.26
CA VAL A 526 -28.17 29.74 -11.37
C VAL A 526 -29.62 29.37 -11.11
N HIS A 527 -30.08 28.33 -11.80
CA HIS A 527 -31.35 27.71 -11.51
C HIS A 527 -31.30 27.19 -10.06
N GLN A 528 -32.12 27.83 -9.21
CA GLN A 528 -32.60 27.33 -7.90
C GLN A 528 -31.56 27.00 -6.82
N TYR A 529 -30.95 28.04 -6.25
CA TYR A 529 -30.30 28.03 -4.92
C TYR A 529 -31.25 27.83 -3.71
N ARG A 530 -32.43 27.21 -3.88
CA ARG A 530 -33.35 26.88 -2.76
C ARG A 530 -33.49 25.38 -2.45
N ASP A 531 -33.00 24.49 -3.32
CA ASP A 531 -33.16 23.05 -3.11
C ASP A 531 -31.94 22.35 -2.48
N CYS A 532 -30.78 23.00 -2.36
CA CYS A 532 -29.58 22.39 -1.77
C CYS A 532 -29.69 22.23 -0.22
N CYS A 533 -30.31 23.20 0.47
CA CYS A 533 -30.59 23.04 1.90
C CYS A 533 -31.65 21.96 2.15
N ILE A 534 -32.69 21.87 1.32
CA ILE A 534 -33.75 20.87 1.45
C ILE A 534 -33.23 19.47 1.11
N THR A 535 -32.36 19.34 0.11
CA THR A 535 -31.71 18.07 -0.24
C THR A 535 -30.69 17.64 0.82
N LYS A 536 -29.92 18.58 1.39
CA LYS A 536 -29.05 18.32 2.55
C LYS A 536 -29.86 17.92 3.78
N TYR A 537 -30.99 18.57 4.06
CA TYR A 537 -31.91 18.22 5.15
C TYR A 537 -32.62 16.88 4.92
N LEU A 538 -33.05 16.57 3.69
CA LEU A 538 -33.66 15.28 3.32
C LEU A 538 -32.64 14.14 3.36
N CYS A 539 -31.38 14.40 2.99
CA CYS A 539 -30.30 13.43 3.16
C CYS A 539 -29.97 13.24 4.65
N MET A 540 -29.97 14.32 5.43
CA MET A 540 -29.86 14.30 6.90
C MET A 540 -30.97 13.44 7.52
N LEU A 541 -32.24 13.70 7.17
CA LEU A 541 -33.42 13.01 7.67
C LEU A 541 -33.40 11.53 7.28
N LYS A 542 -33.10 11.19 6.02
CA LYS A 542 -32.99 9.79 5.57
C LYS A 542 -31.84 9.02 6.23
N THR A 543 -30.76 9.72 6.60
CA THR A 543 -29.62 9.11 7.29
C THR A 543 -29.94 8.90 8.77
N LEU A 544 -30.55 9.90 9.43
CA LEU A 544 -31.08 9.77 10.79
C LEU A 544 -32.13 8.66 10.90
N GLU A 545 -33.04 8.57 9.92
CA GLU A 545 -34.07 7.55 9.85
C GLU A 545 -33.49 6.14 9.65
N ARG A 546 -32.35 5.99 8.96
CA ARG A 546 -31.65 4.70 8.88
C ARG A 546 -30.93 4.33 10.16
N VAL A 547 -30.31 5.29 10.85
CA VAL A 547 -29.61 5.07 12.12
C VAL A 547 -30.58 4.80 13.26
N LEU A 548 -31.78 5.39 13.25
CA LEU A 548 -32.82 5.12 14.24
C LEU A 548 -33.57 3.80 14.01
N ASN A 549 -33.51 3.26 12.79
CA ASN A 549 -34.17 1.99 12.42
C ASN A 549 -33.19 0.79 12.32
N SER A 550 -31.92 0.97 12.71
CA SER A 550 -30.89 -0.06 12.87
C SER A 550 -30.50 -0.19 14.32
#